data_AF-A0A933T645-F1
#
_entry.id   AF-A0A933T645-F1
#
_cell.length_a   1.000
_cell.length_b   1.000
_cell.length_c   1.000
_cell.angle_alpha   90.00
_cell.angle_beta   90.00
_cell.angle_gamma   90.00
#
_symmetry.space_group_name_H-M   'P 1'
#
loop_
_entity.id
_entity.type
_entity.pdbx_description
1 polymer ?
#
loop_
_entity_poly.entity_id
_entity_poly.type
_entity_poly.pdbx_seq_one_letter_code
_entity_poly.pdbx_strand_id
1 'polypeptide(L)'
;MRSSILKFILIVSLALNISVIGTAGYLYYKQSGYWISPFGKKMEKGRFLFEELSLRPEQLKDMKSRAIPFRAEIDHMRNEITQKRKELIRLMSGDNPDVNAIDIVISEINVMQGEMQRKIAVHILEEKSLLDKAQQKKFLDLIENAMTQGKQPGCPPPIEQE
;
A
#
# COMPACT_ATOMS: atom_id res chain seq x y z
N MET A 1 -33.32 5.72 42.13
CA MET A 1 -32.83 4.51 41.41
C MET A 1 -31.82 3.78 42.27
N ARG A 2 -31.95 2.46 42.44
CA ARG A 2 -31.05 1.67 43.31
C ARG A 2 -29.63 1.71 42.73
N SER A 3 -28.65 2.12 43.55
CA SER A 3 -27.24 2.29 43.17
C SER A 3 -26.61 1.05 42.53
N SER A 4 -27.12 -0.14 42.85
CA SER A 4 -26.74 -1.41 42.20
C SER A 4 -27.11 -1.47 40.71
N ILE A 5 -28.24 -0.88 40.31
CA ILE A 5 -28.68 -0.84 38.91
C ILE A 5 -27.79 0.11 38.10
N LEU A 6 -27.44 1.27 38.66
CA LEU A 6 -26.51 2.22 38.03
C LEU A 6 -25.11 1.61 37.86
N LYS A 7 -24.60 0.90 38.87
CA LYS A 7 -23.33 0.17 38.77
C LYS A 7 -23.37 -0.91 37.69
N PHE A 8 -24.47 -1.65 37.60
CA PHE A 8 -24.64 -2.69 36.58
C PHE A 8 -24.67 -2.10 35.16
N ILE A 9 -25.45 -1.03 34.92
CA ILE A 9 -25.51 -0.34 33.63
C ILE A 9 -24.13 0.19 33.23
N LEU A 10 -23.38 0.77 34.18
CA LEU A 10 -22.03 1.27 33.93
C LEU A 10 -21.06 0.16 33.54
N ILE A 11 -21.08 -0.99 34.23
CA ILE A 11 -20.23 -2.14 33.92
C ILE A 11 -20.55 -2.68 32.52
N VAL A 12 -21.83 -2.83 32.19
CA VAL A 12 -22.27 -3.30 30.86
C VAL A 12 -21.83 -2.33 29.77
N SER A 13 -22.00 -1.01 29.99
CA SER A 13 -21.55 0.01 29.04
C SER A 13 -20.04 -0.02 28.82
N LEU A 14 -19.25 -0.17 29.89
CA LEU A 14 -17.79 -0.24 29.79
C LEU A 14 -17.33 -1.50 29.06
N ALA A 15 -17.93 -2.65 29.37
CA ALA A 15 -17.65 -3.91 28.67
C ALA A 15 -17.93 -3.80 27.17
N LEU A 16 -19.04 -3.17 26.78
CA LEU A 16 -19.42 -2.97 25.38
C LEU A 16 -18.40 -2.08 24.65
N ASN A 17 -17.94 -0.98 25.28
CA ASN A 17 -16.90 -0.12 24.71
C ASN A 17 -15.56 -0.87 24.53
N ILE A 18 -15.14 -1.66 25.53
CA ILE A 18 -13.92 -2.47 25.45
C ILE A 18 -14.05 -3.52 24.34
N SER A 19 -15.19 -4.18 24.20
CA SER A 19 -15.44 -5.14 23.12
C SER A 19 -15.40 -4.49 21.75
N VAL A 20 -15.94 -3.27 21.58
CA VAL A 20 -15.88 -2.53 20.32
C VAL A 20 -14.44 -2.15 19.96
N ILE A 21 -13.68 -1.59 20.91
CA ILE A 21 -12.26 -1.23 20.69
C ILE A 21 -11.42 -2.47 20.41
N GLY A 22 -11.60 -3.55 21.19
CA GLY A 22 -10.89 -4.81 21.01
C GLY A 22 -11.19 -5.46 19.66
N THR A 23 -12.46 -5.46 19.24
CA THR A 23 -12.87 -5.99 17.93
C THR A 23 -12.33 -5.13 16.79
N ALA A 24 -12.44 -3.81 16.88
CA ALA A 24 -11.90 -2.89 15.88
C ALA A 24 -10.36 -3.01 15.77
N GLY A 25 -9.67 -3.08 16.91
CA GLY A 25 -8.22 -3.29 16.96
C GLY A 25 -7.80 -4.65 16.39
N TYR A 26 -8.53 -5.72 16.70
CA TYR A 26 -8.30 -7.06 16.16
C TYR A 26 -8.55 -7.12 14.65
N LEU A 27 -9.64 -6.52 14.17
CA LEU A 27 -9.94 -6.44 12.74
C LEU A 27 -8.92 -5.58 12.00
N TYR A 28 -8.51 -4.44 12.56
CA TYR A 28 -7.45 -3.60 12.02
C TYR A 28 -6.13 -4.39 11.91
N TYR A 29 -5.75 -5.09 12.97
CA TYR A 29 -4.56 -5.94 12.99
C TYR A 29 -4.62 -7.06 11.95
N LYS A 30 -5.75 -7.79 11.85
CA LYS A 30 -5.95 -8.90 10.90
C LYS A 30 -6.05 -8.43 9.45
N GLN A 31 -6.69 -7.29 9.19
CA GLN A 31 -6.76 -6.66 7.87
C GLN A 31 -5.38 -6.14 7.43
N SER A 32 -4.47 -5.93 8.38
CA SER A 32 -3.11 -5.45 8.13
C SER A 32 -2.10 -6.54 7.69
N GLY A 33 -2.49 -7.81 7.53
CA GLY A 33 -1.55 -8.91 7.24
C GLY A 33 -0.86 -8.85 5.86
N TYR A 34 -1.33 -7.98 4.98
CA TYR A 34 -0.85 -7.86 3.61
C TYR A 34 -0.36 -6.46 3.27
N TRP A 35 0.56 -6.39 2.31
CA TRP A 35 1.06 -5.19 1.66
C TRP A 35 0.76 -5.28 0.16
N ILE A 36 0.45 -4.14 -0.46
CA ILE A 36 0.29 -4.07 -1.91
C ILE A 36 1.61 -3.59 -2.51
N SER A 37 2.24 -4.42 -3.35
CA SER A 37 3.49 -4.06 -4.01
C SER A 37 3.31 -2.84 -4.91
N PRO A 38 4.39 -2.12 -5.29
CA PRO A 38 4.32 -0.95 -6.18
C PRO A 38 3.62 -1.28 -7.51
N PHE A 39 3.62 -2.56 -7.86
CA PHE A 39 3.05 -3.13 -9.08
C PHE A 39 1.62 -3.68 -8.89
N GLY A 40 0.99 -3.47 -7.74
CA GLY A 40 -0.39 -3.90 -7.48
C GLY A 40 -0.53 -5.34 -6.98
N LYS A 41 0.58 -6.07 -6.78
CA LYS A 41 0.55 -7.45 -6.27
C LYS A 41 0.34 -7.47 -4.75
N LYS A 42 -0.67 -8.20 -4.28
CA LYS A 42 -0.88 -8.43 -2.84
C LYS A 42 0.16 -9.42 -2.31
N MET A 43 0.85 -9.04 -1.24
CA MET A 43 1.92 -9.82 -0.60
C MET A 43 1.69 -9.88 0.91
N GLU A 44 2.09 -10.96 1.57
CA GLU A 44 2.13 -10.98 3.05
C GLU A 44 3.18 -9.97 3.54
N LYS A 45 2.90 -9.19 4.59
CA LYS A 45 3.81 -8.13 5.07
C LYS A 45 5.22 -8.61 5.41
N GLY A 46 5.36 -9.87 5.83
CA GLY A 46 6.65 -10.49 6.15
C GLY A 46 7.43 -11.03 4.95
N ARG A 47 6.80 -11.15 3.78
CA ARG A 47 7.43 -11.70 2.57
C ARG A 47 7.93 -10.60 1.65
N PHE A 48 9.02 -10.85 0.95
CA PHE A 48 9.61 -9.93 -0.03
C PHE A 48 9.90 -10.65 -1.35
N LEU A 49 9.80 -9.95 -2.48
CA LEU A 49 10.02 -10.55 -3.81
C LEU A 49 11.43 -11.14 -3.93
N PHE A 50 12.44 -10.47 -3.35
CA PHE A 50 13.83 -10.92 -3.41
C PHE A 50 14.13 -12.17 -2.59
N GLU A 51 13.21 -12.66 -1.75
CA GLU A 51 13.43 -13.89 -0.97
C GLU A 51 13.56 -15.13 -1.88
N GLU A 52 13.09 -15.04 -3.12
CA GLU A 52 13.22 -16.08 -4.14
C GLU A 52 14.63 -16.13 -4.78
N LEU A 53 15.52 -15.18 -4.48
CA LEU A 53 16.83 -15.03 -5.14
C LEU A 53 17.95 -15.92 -4.57
N SER A 54 17.63 -16.90 -3.71
CA SER A 54 18.62 -17.75 -3.04
C SER A 54 19.76 -16.92 -2.42
N LEU A 55 19.39 -15.87 -1.68
CA LEU A 55 20.31 -14.90 -1.11
C LEU A 55 21.15 -15.50 0.02
N ARG A 56 22.38 -15.01 0.18
CA ARG A 56 23.17 -15.28 1.40
C ARG A 56 22.47 -14.64 2.61
N PRO A 57 22.60 -15.20 3.82
CA PRO A 57 21.93 -14.67 5.01
C PRO A 57 22.17 -13.17 5.28
N GLU A 58 23.41 -12.71 5.09
CA GLU A 58 23.77 -11.29 5.28
C GLU A 58 23.12 -10.40 4.21
N GLN A 59 23.18 -10.82 2.95
CA GLN A 59 22.52 -10.13 1.84
C GLN A 59 21.00 -10.04 2.06
N LEU A 60 20.36 -11.12 2.51
CA LEU A 60 18.94 -11.12 2.86
C LEU A 60 18.60 -10.13 3.98
N LYS A 61 19.43 -10.09 5.03
CA LYS A 61 19.24 -9.18 6.17
C LYS A 61 19.34 -7.72 5.72
N ASP A 62 20.32 -7.40 4.88
CA ASP A 62 20.53 -6.05 4.36
C ASP A 62 19.41 -5.62 3.41
N MET A 63 18.94 -6.50 2.53
CA MET A 63 17.79 -6.21 1.65
C MET A 63 16.51 -6.00 2.46
N LYS A 64 16.29 -6.78 3.53
CA LYS A 64 15.13 -6.59 4.42
C LYS A 64 15.17 -5.25 5.16
N SER A 65 16.34 -4.86 5.69
CA SER A 65 16.46 -3.62 6.46
C SER A 65 16.18 -2.37 5.62
N ARG A 66 16.49 -2.40 4.32
CA ARG A 66 16.15 -1.33 3.36
C ARG A 66 14.72 -1.41 2.83
N ALA A 67 14.19 -2.60 2.60
CA ALA A 67 12.86 -2.76 2.04
C ALA A 67 11.73 -2.33 3.01
N ILE A 68 11.91 -2.49 4.32
CA ILE A 68 10.91 -2.07 5.32
C ILE A 68 10.62 -0.56 5.27
N PRO A 69 11.62 0.34 5.42
CA PRO A 69 11.36 1.78 5.33
C PRO A 69 10.86 2.19 3.95
N PHE A 70 11.37 1.58 2.87
CA PHE A 70 10.87 1.83 1.52
C PHE A 70 9.38 1.50 1.36
N ARG A 71 8.91 0.37 1.91
CA ARG A 71 7.47 0.01 1.91
C ARG A 71 6.63 1.07 2.63
N ALA A 72 7.09 1.53 3.79
CA ALA A 72 6.39 2.56 4.56
C ALA A 72 6.31 3.88 3.78
N GLU A 73 7.38 4.28 3.10
CA GLU A 73 7.42 5.48 2.26
C GLU A 73 6.45 5.38 1.08
N ILE A 74 6.40 4.25 0.38
CA ILE A 74 5.45 4.01 -0.72
C ILE A 74 4.00 4.03 -0.23
N ASP A 75 3.73 3.44 0.93
CA ASP A 75 2.38 3.46 1.51
C ASP A 75 1.96 4.87 1.91
N HIS A 76 2.88 5.69 2.44
CA HIS A 76 2.63 7.10 2.72
C HIS A 76 2.22 7.87 1.45
N MET A 77 3.07 7.81 0.41
CA MET A 77 2.79 8.48 -0.87
C MET A 77 1.47 8.01 -1.50
N ARG A 78 1.11 6.73 -1.38
CA ARG A 78 -0.19 6.21 -1.83
C ARG A 78 -1.37 6.77 -1.06
N ASN A 79 -1.21 6.95 0.25
CA ASN A 79 -2.25 7.54 1.08
C ASN A 79 -2.48 9.00 0.68
N GLU A 80 -1.42 9.76 0.41
CA GLU A 80 -1.51 11.14 -0.08
C GLU A 80 -2.24 11.24 -1.43
N ILE A 81 -1.85 10.40 -2.40
CA ILE A 81 -2.53 10.31 -3.69
C ILE A 81 -4.01 9.91 -3.51
N THR A 82 -4.30 9.00 -2.60
CA THR A 82 -5.68 8.61 -2.26
C THR A 82 -6.48 9.78 -1.70
N GLN A 83 -5.90 10.63 -0.85
CA GLN A 83 -6.59 11.83 -0.37
C GLN A 83 -6.86 12.82 -1.50
N LYS A 84 -5.89 13.05 -2.40
CA LYS A 84 -6.08 13.91 -3.57
C LYS A 84 -7.15 13.39 -4.52
N ARG A 85 -7.25 12.08 -4.70
CA ARG A 85 -8.35 11.46 -5.47
C ARG A 85 -9.71 11.67 -4.82
N LYS A 86 -9.80 11.64 -3.48
CA LYS A 86 -11.06 11.98 -2.77
C LYS A 86 -11.42 13.45 -2.95
N GLU A 87 -10.43 14.34 -2.92
CA GLU A 87 -10.62 15.76 -3.21
C GLU A 87 -11.16 15.97 -4.63
N LEU A 88 -10.59 15.28 -5.62
CA LEU A 88 -11.07 15.29 -7.00
C LEU A 88 -12.56 14.88 -7.09
N ILE A 89 -12.93 13.75 -6.48
CA ILE A 89 -14.34 13.31 -6.45
C ILE A 89 -15.25 14.35 -5.79
N ARG A 90 -14.80 15.00 -4.72
CA ARG A 90 -15.55 16.07 -4.05
C ARG A 90 -15.79 17.27 -4.98
N LEU A 91 -14.78 17.69 -5.74
CA LEU A 91 -14.90 18.80 -6.70
C LEU A 91 -15.89 18.45 -7.83
N MET A 92 -15.84 17.20 -8.32
CA MET A 92 -16.74 16.71 -9.37
C MET A 92 -18.20 16.55 -8.90
N SER A 93 -18.44 16.44 -7.59
CA SER A 93 -19.79 16.18 -7.04
C SER A 93 -20.63 17.44 -6.84
N GLY A 94 -20.09 18.63 -7.13
CA GLY A 94 -20.83 19.90 -6.98
C GLY A 94 -21.81 20.17 -8.13
N ASP A 95 -22.86 20.96 -7.87
CA ASP A 95 -23.88 21.30 -8.88
C ASP A 95 -23.32 22.09 -10.08
N ASN A 96 -22.23 22.83 -9.87
CA ASN A 96 -21.49 23.52 -10.92
C ASN A 96 -19.97 23.30 -10.72
N PRO A 97 -19.40 22.17 -11.22
CA PRO A 97 -18.00 21.83 -11.02
C PRO A 97 -17.04 22.86 -11.63
N ASP A 98 -16.04 23.28 -10.85
CA ASP A 98 -14.94 24.14 -11.35
C ASP A 98 -13.89 23.27 -12.06
N VAL A 99 -13.87 23.35 -13.38
CA VAL A 99 -12.94 22.60 -14.25
C VAL A 99 -11.49 22.98 -13.96
N ASN A 100 -11.19 24.25 -13.67
CA ASN A 100 -9.82 24.67 -13.37
C ASN A 100 -9.33 24.06 -12.05
N ALA A 101 -10.19 24.02 -11.03
CA ALA A 101 -9.86 23.38 -9.76
C ALA A 101 -9.63 21.86 -9.93
N ILE A 102 -10.42 21.21 -10.80
CA ILE A 102 -10.25 19.80 -11.16
C ILE A 102 -8.88 19.57 -11.84
N ASP A 103 -8.52 20.39 -12.82
CA ASP A 103 -7.26 20.26 -13.57
C ASP A 103 -6.03 20.47 -12.68
N ILE A 104 -6.12 21.37 -11.69
CA ILE A 104 -5.08 21.57 -10.68
C ILE A 104 -4.88 20.29 -9.87
N VAL A 105 -5.96 19.70 -9.33
CA VAL A 105 -5.85 18.47 -8.52
C VAL A 105 -5.34 17.29 -9.35
N ILE A 106 -5.75 17.17 -10.62
CA ILE A 106 -5.21 16.15 -11.55
C ILE A 106 -3.70 16.34 -11.74
N SER A 107 -3.25 17.58 -11.95
CA SER A 107 -1.83 17.89 -12.13
C SER A 107 -1.00 17.55 -10.89
N GLU A 108 -1.51 17.87 -9.70
CA GLU A 108 -0.88 17.49 -8.43
C GLU A 108 -0.76 15.96 -8.27
N ILE A 109 -1.83 15.22 -8.59
CA ILE A 109 -1.81 13.75 -8.58
C ILE A 109 -0.74 13.21 -9.52
N ASN A 110 -0.65 13.74 -10.74
CA ASN A 110 0.33 13.31 -11.74
C ASN A 110 1.77 13.52 -11.26
N VAL A 111 2.06 14.68 -10.62
CA VAL A 111 3.37 14.95 -10.02
C VAL A 111 3.69 13.93 -8.93
N MET A 112 2.78 13.72 -7.98
CA MET A 112 2.98 12.74 -6.90
C MET A 112 3.17 11.31 -7.42
N GLN A 113 2.41 10.91 -8.45
CA GLN A 113 2.58 9.61 -9.10
C GLN A 113 3.94 9.49 -9.78
N GLY A 114 4.38 10.53 -10.50
CA GLY A 114 5.70 10.56 -11.14
C GLY A 114 6.85 10.43 -10.13
N GLU A 115 6.77 11.15 -9.01
CA GLU A 115 7.75 11.05 -7.94
C GLU A 115 7.79 9.67 -7.29
N MET A 116 6.62 9.07 -7.04
CA MET A 116 6.54 7.69 -6.54
C MET A 116 7.21 6.70 -7.50
N GLN A 117 6.92 6.77 -8.81
CA GLN A 117 7.53 5.89 -9.81
C GLN A 117 9.05 6.07 -9.88
N ARG A 118 9.53 7.31 -9.78
CA ARG A 118 10.97 7.60 -9.72
C ARG A 118 11.62 6.93 -8.51
N LYS A 119 11.04 7.05 -7.32
CA LYS A 119 11.55 6.40 -6.10
C LYS A 119 11.56 4.88 -6.21
N ILE A 120 10.52 4.29 -6.81
CA ILE A 120 10.47 2.84 -7.08
C ILE A 120 11.61 2.42 -7.99
N ALA A 121 11.84 3.14 -9.10
CA ALA A 121 12.91 2.82 -10.04
C ALA A 121 14.30 2.90 -9.38
N VAL A 122 14.55 3.96 -8.60
CA VAL A 122 15.81 4.13 -7.86
C VAL A 122 16.02 2.97 -6.88
N HIS A 123 15.02 2.63 -6.08
CA HIS A 123 15.13 1.53 -5.12
C HIS A 123 15.39 0.18 -5.79
N ILE A 124 14.75 -0.11 -6.94
CA ILE A 124 15.03 -1.32 -7.72
C ILE A 124 16.49 -1.36 -8.16
N LEU A 125 17.04 -0.24 -8.63
CA LEU A 125 18.45 -0.16 -9.06
C LEU A 125 19.41 -0.34 -7.89
N GLU A 126 19.11 0.24 -6.73
CA GLU A 126 19.88 0.07 -5.49
C GLU A 126 19.90 -1.40 -5.05
N GLU A 127 18.74 -2.06 -4.97
CA GLU A 127 18.68 -3.48 -4.59
C GLU A 127 19.39 -4.37 -5.62
N LYS A 128 19.20 -4.08 -6.92
CA LYS A 128 19.87 -4.79 -8.00
C LYS A 128 21.40 -4.68 -7.92
N SER A 129 21.94 -3.56 -7.43
CA SER A 129 23.40 -3.34 -7.33
C SER A 129 24.10 -4.32 -6.37
N LEU A 130 23.35 -4.94 -5.45
CA LEU A 130 23.84 -5.85 -4.42
C LEU A 130 23.77 -7.32 -4.82
N LEU A 131 23.23 -7.59 -6.00
CA LEU A 131 23.01 -8.91 -6.54
C LEU A 131 24.12 -9.29 -7.53
N ASP A 132 24.47 -10.56 -7.61
CA ASP A 132 25.28 -11.08 -8.71
C ASP A 132 24.50 -11.11 -10.03
N LYS A 133 25.16 -11.38 -11.17
CA LYS A 133 24.51 -11.34 -12.48
C LYS A 133 23.34 -12.30 -12.64
N ALA A 134 23.40 -13.49 -12.04
CA ALA A 134 22.31 -14.46 -12.11
C ALA A 134 21.12 -14.01 -11.24
N GLN A 135 21.40 -13.52 -10.03
CA GLN A 135 20.40 -12.95 -9.13
C GLN A 135 19.75 -11.69 -9.73
N GLN A 136 20.51 -10.81 -10.39
CA GLN A 136 19.99 -9.62 -11.06
C GLN A 136 18.95 -9.97 -12.12
N LYS A 137 19.24 -10.96 -12.97
CA LYS A 137 18.30 -11.43 -13.99
C LYS A 137 17.00 -11.92 -13.34
N LYS A 138 17.12 -12.85 -12.38
CA LYS A 138 15.97 -13.41 -11.67
C LYS A 138 15.16 -12.32 -10.94
N PHE A 139 15.82 -11.31 -10.38
CA PHE A 139 15.15 -10.21 -9.70
C PHE A 139 14.30 -9.36 -10.63
N LEU A 140 14.83 -9.04 -11.82
CA LEU A 140 14.06 -8.31 -12.83
C LEU A 140 12.90 -9.16 -13.37
N ASP A 141 13.11 -10.46 -13.60
CA ASP A 141 12.04 -11.39 -14.00
C ASP A 141 10.91 -11.42 -12.95
N LEU A 142 11.24 -11.42 -11.66
CA LEU A 142 10.25 -11.39 -10.56
C LEU A 142 9.46 -10.07 -10.52
N ILE A 143 10.14 -8.95 -10.79
CA ILE A 143 9.50 -7.63 -10.87
C ILE A 143 8.54 -7.58 -12.06
N GLU A 144 9.00 -7.99 -13.24
CA GLU A 144 8.19 -8.03 -14.46
C GLU A 144 6.96 -8.91 -14.26
N ASN A 145 7.12 -10.11 -13.70
CA ASN A 145 6.00 -10.99 -13.37
C ASN A 145 5.04 -10.36 -12.36
N ALA A 146 5.55 -9.59 -11.39
CA ALA A 146 4.70 -8.88 -10.44
C ALA A 146 3.92 -7.72 -11.10
N MET A 147 4.45 -7.11 -12.17
CA MET A 147 3.77 -6.09 -12.96
C MET A 147 2.69 -6.70 -13.86
N THR A 148 2.98 -7.82 -14.54
CA THR A 148 2.03 -8.45 -15.46
C THR A 148 0.88 -9.14 -14.74
N GLN A 149 1.13 -9.71 -13.56
CA GLN A 149 0.07 -10.32 -12.73
C GLN A 149 -0.60 -9.35 -11.76
N GLY A 150 0.02 -8.18 -11.56
CA GLY A 150 -0.56 -7.09 -10.79
C GLY A 150 -1.72 -6.49 -11.54
N LYS A 151 -2.94 -7.01 -11.34
CA LYS A 151 -4.16 -6.31 -11.77
C LYS A 151 -4.15 -4.93 -11.13
N GLN A 152 -3.87 -3.88 -11.89
CA GLN A 152 -4.21 -2.53 -11.47
C GLN A 152 -5.73 -2.50 -11.27
N PRO A 153 -6.24 -2.19 -10.08
CA PRO A 153 -7.68 -1.96 -9.93
C PRO A 153 -8.06 -0.73 -10.76
N GLY A 154 -8.69 -0.95 -11.91
CA GLY A 154 -9.22 0.11 -12.77
C GLY A 154 -8.81 0.07 -14.25
N CYS A 155 -7.82 -0.73 -14.65
CA CYS A 155 -7.52 -0.93 -16.08
C CYS A 155 -8.09 -2.29 -16.54
N PRO A 156 -8.97 -2.32 -17.57
CA PRO A 156 -9.33 -3.58 -18.21
C PRO A 156 -8.06 -4.23 -18.78
N PRO A 157 -8.00 -5.58 -18.84
CA PRO A 157 -6.89 -6.25 -19.50
C PRO A 157 -6.74 -5.74 -20.94
N PRO A 158 -5.53 -5.71 -21.51
CA PRO A 158 -5.34 -5.43 -22.92
C PRO A 158 -6.26 -6.35 -23.72
N ILE A 159 -7.04 -5.77 -24.64
CA ILE A 159 -7.86 -6.56 -25.56
C ILE A 159 -6.87 -7.34 -26.42
N GLU A 160 -6.85 -8.66 -26.24
CA GLU A 160 -6.14 -9.57 -27.15
C GLU A 160 -6.80 -9.41 -28.52
N GLN A 161 -6.05 -8.85 -29.47
CA GLN A 161 -6.43 -8.86 -30.88
C GLN A 161 -6.06 -10.25 -31.42
N GLU A 162 -7.06 -11.12 -31.53
CA GLU A 162 -7.01 -12.29 -32.44
C GLU A 162 -7.11 -11.82 -33.90
#